data_AF-A0A8J6C9T3-F1
#
_entry.id   AF-A0A8J6C9T3-F1
#
_cell.length_a   1.000
_cell.length_b   1.000
_cell.length_c   1.000
_cell.angle_alpha   90.00
_cell.angle_beta   90.00
_cell.angle_gamma   90.00
#
_symmetry.space_group_name_H-M   'P 1'
#
loop_
_entity.id
_entity.type
_entity.pdbx_description
1 polymer ?
#
loop_
_entity_poly.entity_id
_entity_poly.type
_entity_poly.pdbx_seq_one_letter_code
_entity_poly.pdbx_strand_id
1 'polypeptide(L)'
;MRAAWLALLGGAAHARAYTLITFDVDGTLVRSAGRAAEVSAHARAFAHAIGRVLGDGTTPTALPADLLAPERYHGSTDGLIALNMARVALGLAPEAVLPRLPEVMECMCDFFCALDDADAIRGMEALPGVLPALRALAEEVRAGRVLCGLVTGNVEGIARKKMRAIGVTATGALSPPHDGFACPYEPDAAVLGGFGSDFCSGDIDDASRQHLDRAEQIAIATRRANALLHHRSRANAIATRHSATTTADGDGTSPQITRVVHVGDAPTDVLAARACAEDGRLGAGVVVGCVAVGTGRCASDALRELAGPARAGVWEPHTLERGLADPDFVRLALGLVVGG
;
A
#
# COMPACT_ATOMS: atom_id res chain seq x y z
N MET A 1 -48.63 10.30 24.65
CA MET A 1 -48.28 8.99 24.05
C MET A 1 -47.18 9.04 22.98
N ARG A 2 -46.28 10.05 22.95
CA ARG A 2 -45.12 10.08 22.02
C ARG A 2 -43.76 9.83 22.70
N ALA A 3 -43.73 9.71 24.03
CA ALA A 3 -42.49 9.55 24.81
C ALA A 3 -42.06 8.08 25.04
N ALA A 4 -42.80 7.10 24.52
CA ALA A 4 -42.55 5.67 24.78
C ALA A 4 -41.88 4.91 23.61
N TRP A 5 -41.63 5.55 22.48
CA TRP A 5 -41.01 4.91 21.30
C TRP A 5 -39.50 5.14 21.18
N LEU A 6 -38.91 6.04 21.98
CA LEU A 6 -37.47 6.30 21.98
C LEU A 6 -36.66 5.34 22.88
N ALA A 7 -37.32 4.44 23.61
CA ALA A 7 -36.68 3.52 24.55
C ALA A 7 -36.54 2.07 24.04
N LEU A 8 -36.96 1.77 22.80
CA LEU A 8 -36.92 0.42 22.21
C LEU A 8 -35.88 0.24 21.09
N LEU A 9 -35.12 1.27 20.75
CA LEU A 9 -33.86 1.11 20.03
C LEU A 9 -32.77 0.97 21.08
N GLY A 10 -32.56 -0.25 21.57
CA GLY A 10 -31.40 -0.59 22.38
C GLY A 10 -30.17 0.01 21.73
N GLY A 11 -29.52 0.92 22.46
CA GLY A 11 -28.34 1.64 22.00
C GLY A 11 -27.23 0.65 21.70
N ALA A 12 -27.18 0.19 20.45
CA ALA A 12 -25.97 -0.38 19.89
C ALA A 12 -24.97 0.78 19.88
N ALA A 13 -24.09 0.75 20.87
CA ALA A 13 -22.87 1.51 20.93
C ALA A 13 -22.24 1.44 19.51
N HIS A 14 -22.21 2.56 18.77
CA HIS A 14 -21.73 2.57 17.40
C HIS A 14 -20.22 2.67 17.42
N ALA A 15 -19.56 1.64 16.91
CA ALA A 15 -18.11 1.63 16.85
C ALA A 15 -17.54 2.85 16.14
N ARG A 16 -16.51 3.43 16.75
CA ARG A 16 -15.76 4.52 16.14
C ARG A 16 -15.20 4.04 14.80
N ALA A 17 -15.78 4.57 13.73
CA ALA A 17 -15.47 4.22 12.36
C ALA A 17 -14.21 4.95 11.87
N TYR A 18 -13.36 4.22 11.15
CA TYR A 18 -12.12 4.72 10.57
C TYR A 18 -12.04 4.40 9.07
N THR A 19 -11.41 5.31 8.33
CA THR A 19 -11.02 5.10 6.93
C THR A 19 -9.53 4.81 6.85
N LEU A 20 -9.15 3.73 6.17
CA LEU A 20 -7.76 3.48 5.76
C LEU A 20 -7.59 3.86 4.29
N ILE A 21 -6.66 4.75 3.98
CA ILE A 21 -6.25 5.08 2.62
C ILE A 21 -4.88 4.46 2.38
N THR A 22 -4.74 3.66 1.33
CA THR A 22 -3.46 3.04 0.94
C THR A 22 -3.04 3.52 -0.42
N PHE A 23 -1.73 3.69 -0.60
CA PHE A 23 -1.14 4.17 -1.85
C PHE A 23 -0.18 3.13 -2.41
N ASP A 24 -0.31 2.84 -3.70
CA ASP A 24 0.81 2.31 -4.46
C ASP A 24 1.95 3.35 -4.55
N VAL A 25 3.15 2.90 -4.90
CA VAL A 25 4.35 3.72 -4.99
C VAL A 25 4.65 4.11 -6.44
N ASP A 26 5.04 3.15 -7.28
CA ASP A 26 5.64 3.40 -8.59
C ASP A 26 4.55 3.58 -9.66
N GLY A 27 4.37 4.82 -10.13
CA GLY A 27 3.30 5.23 -11.05
C GLY A 27 2.16 5.99 -10.36
N THR A 28 2.09 5.88 -9.03
CA THR A 28 1.07 6.52 -8.18
C THR A 28 1.61 7.70 -7.37
N LEU A 29 2.64 7.48 -6.56
CA LEU A 29 3.29 8.54 -5.77
C LEU A 29 4.54 9.08 -6.46
N VAL A 30 5.26 8.22 -7.17
CA VAL A 30 6.54 8.54 -7.77
C VAL A 30 6.57 8.04 -9.21
N ARG A 31 7.38 8.68 -10.04
CA ARG A 31 7.69 8.17 -11.38
C ARG A 31 9.19 8.11 -11.59
N SER A 32 9.62 7.15 -12.37
CA SER A 32 10.97 7.17 -12.94
C SER A 32 10.98 8.10 -14.15
N ALA A 33 11.99 8.97 -14.24
CA ALA A 33 12.17 9.95 -15.30
C ALA A 33 13.35 9.55 -16.21
N GLY A 34 13.08 9.44 -17.51
CA GLY A 34 14.09 9.23 -18.55
C GLY A 34 14.73 7.83 -18.57
N ARG A 35 15.82 7.70 -19.35
CA ARG A 35 16.59 6.44 -19.51
C ARG A 35 17.22 5.90 -18.22
N ALA A 36 17.31 6.73 -17.18
CA ALA A 36 17.82 6.32 -15.88
C ALA A 36 16.91 5.31 -15.14
N ALA A 37 15.63 5.21 -15.54
CA ALA A 37 14.66 4.28 -14.98
C ALA A 37 15.06 2.80 -15.15
N GLU A 38 15.59 2.47 -16.33
CA GLU A 38 15.92 1.09 -16.72
C GLU A 38 17.17 0.56 -15.98
N VAL A 39 18.03 1.47 -15.52
CA VAL A 39 19.23 1.18 -14.71
C VAL A 39 19.07 1.70 -13.28
N SER A 40 17.84 1.75 -12.78
CA SER A 40 17.54 2.26 -11.44
C SER A 40 18.26 1.47 -10.36
N ALA A 41 18.46 2.09 -9.19
CA ALA A 41 19.02 1.39 -8.03
C ALA A 41 18.21 0.15 -7.64
N HIS A 42 16.90 0.16 -7.84
CA HIS A 42 16.00 -0.96 -7.55
C HIS A 42 16.24 -2.11 -8.53
N ALA A 43 16.36 -1.82 -9.84
CA ALA A 43 16.72 -2.81 -10.85
C ALA A 43 18.10 -3.46 -10.57
N ARG A 44 19.08 -2.66 -10.13
CA ARG A 44 20.40 -3.18 -9.73
C ARG A 44 20.34 -4.04 -8.46
N ALA A 45 19.46 -3.71 -7.52
CA ALA A 45 19.26 -4.51 -6.31
C ALA A 45 18.77 -5.93 -6.65
N PHE A 46 17.85 -6.07 -7.60
CA PHE A 46 17.44 -7.39 -8.11
C PHE A 46 18.61 -8.18 -8.68
N ALA A 47 19.34 -7.58 -9.63
CA ALA A 47 20.46 -8.23 -10.29
C ALA A 47 21.55 -8.67 -9.28
N HIS A 48 21.83 -7.80 -8.30
CA HIS A 48 22.76 -8.10 -7.21
C HIS A 48 22.27 -9.26 -6.36
N ALA A 49 21.04 -9.19 -5.83
CA ALA A 49 20.52 -10.18 -4.89
C ALA A 49 20.36 -11.56 -5.52
N ILE A 50 19.89 -11.64 -6.77
CA ILE A 50 19.74 -12.92 -7.47
C ILE A 50 21.12 -13.55 -7.71
N GLY A 51 22.09 -12.79 -8.22
CA GLY A 51 23.45 -13.29 -8.42
C GLY A 51 24.12 -13.71 -7.11
N ARG A 52 23.89 -12.93 -6.04
CA ARG A 52 24.49 -13.14 -4.72
C ARG A 52 23.91 -14.34 -3.97
N VAL A 53 22.58 -14.47 -3.96
CA VAL A 53 21.86 -15.46 -3.14
C VAL A 53 21.66 -16.76 -3.91
N LEU A 54 21.29 -16.69 -5.19
CA LEU A 54 20.90 -17.84 -6.01
C LEU A 54 21.98 -18.25 -7.03
N GLY A 55 22.89 -17.35 -7.37
CA GLY A 55 23.98 -17.57 -8.33
C GLY A 55 25.30 -18.02 -7.68
N ASP A 56 26.42 -17.58 -8.25
CA ASP A 56 27.78 -17.92 -7.79
C ASP A 56 28.25 -17.09 -6.58
N GLY A 57 27.43 -16.14 -6.12
CA GLY A 57 27.75 -15.26 -5.00
C GLY A 57 28.58 -14.03 -5.36
N THR A 58 29.11 -13.91 -6.58
CA THR A 58 30.07 -12.86 -6.96
C THR A 58 29.62 -12.02 -8.15
N THR A 59 28.89 -12.62 -9.08
CA THR A 59 28.49 -12.01 -10.34
C THR A 59 27.01 -11.62 -10.31
N PRO A 60 26.66 -10.32 -10.43
CA PRO A 60 25.27 -9.92 -10.62
C PRO A 60 24.69 -10.51 -11.90
N THR A 61 23.38 -10.81 -11.90
CA THR A 61 22.69 -11.19 -13.14
C THR A 61 22.44 -9.97 -14.03
N ALA A 62 21.85 -10.17 -15.21
CA ALA A 62 21.30 -9.05 -16.00
C ALA A 62 20.12 -8.39 -15.26
N LEU A 63 19.75 -7.17 -15.69
CA LEU A 63 18.68 -6.39 -15.06
C LEU A 63 17.29 -6.95 -15.45
N PRO A 64 16.22 -6.65 -14.67
CA PRO A 64 14.87 -7.10 -15.01
C PRO A 64 14.45 -6.78 -16.44
N ALA A 65 14.73 -5.56 -16.91
CA ALA A 65 14.36 -5.10 -18.26
C ALA A 65 15.14 -5.81 -19.40
N ASP A 66 16.32 -6.36 -19.10
CA ASP A 66 17.12 -7.13 -20.05
C ASP A 66 16.66 -8.61 -20.13
N LEU A 67 16.02 -9.11 -19.07
CA LEU A 67 15.63 -10.51 -18.93
C LEU A 67 14.15 -10.76 -19.22
N LEU A 68 13.29 -9.81 -18.88
CA LEU A 68 11.84 -10.00 -18.82
C LEU A 68 11.14 -9.05 -19.78
N ALA A 69 10.07 -9.57 -20.42
CA ALA A 69 9.14 -8.71 -21.14
C ALA A 69 8.45 -7.73 -20.16
N PRO A 70 8.14 -6.49 -20.57
CA PRO A 70 7.48 -5.47 -19.75
C PRO A 70 6.29 -5.98 -18.94
N GLU A 71 5.46 -6.84 -19.54
CA GLU A 71 4.23 -7.38 -18.96
C GLU A 71 4.49 -8.34 -17.80
N ARG A 72 5.73 -8.82 -17.62
CA ARG A 72 6.12 -9.74 -16.56
C ARG A 72 6.69 -9.05 -15.32
N TYR A 73 6.94 -7.74 -15.38
CA TYR A 73 7.49 -7.01 -14.23
C TYR A 73 6.79 -5.67 -13.93
N HIS A 74 6.11 -5.04 -14.89
CA HIS A 74 5.30 -3.86 -14.58
C HIS A 74 4.03 -4.24 -13.81
N GLY A 75 3.79 -3.58 -12.67
CA GLY A 75 2.64 -3.84 -11.81
C GLY A 75 2.72 -5.16 -11.02
N SER A 76 3.83 -5.89 -11.14
CA SER A 76 4.11 -7.12 -10.40
C SER A 76 4.73 -6.83 -9.04
N THR A 77 4.75 -7.82 -8.15
CA THR A 77 5.45 -7.71 -6.86
C THR A 77 6.93 -8.07 -7.03
N ASP A 78 7.79 -7.51 -6.18
CA ASP A 78 9.22 -7.82 -6.19
C ASP A 78 9.48 -9.33 -6.06
N GLY A 79 8.63 -10.04 -5.31
CA GLY A 79 8.70 -11.49 -5.21
C GLY A 79 8.51 -12.20 -6.54
N LEU A 80 7.45 -11.87 -7.28
CA LEU A 80 7.16 -12.47 -8.59
C LEU A 80 8.21 -12.06 -9.65
N ILE A 81 8.76 -10.85 -9.57
CA ILE A 81 9.87 -10.40 -10.42
C ILE A 81 11.12 -11.23 -10.15
N ALA A 82 11.50 -11.40 -8.89
CA ALA A 82 12.68 -12.18 -8.50
C ALA A 82 12.58 -13.64 -8.96
N LEU A 83 11.40 -14.26 -8.81
CA LEU A 83 11.13 -15.63 -9.30
C LEU A 83 11.24 -15.73 -10.83
N ASN A 84 10.67 -14.78 -11.57
CA ASN A 84 10.79 -14.73 -13.02
C ASN A 84 12.25 -14.56 -13.47
N MET A 85 12.98 -13.65 -12.84
CA MET A 85 14.39 -13.43 -13.15
C MET A 85 15.25 -14.66 -12.84
N ALA A 86 15.05 -15.33 -11.70
CA ALA A 86 15.78 -16.55 -11.35
C ALA A 86 15.54 -17.67 -12.37
N ARG A 87 14.30 -17.80 -12.86
CA ARG A 87 13.97 -18.74 -13.94
C ARG A 87 14.70 -18.43 -15.23
N VAL A 88 14.69 -17.18 -15.68
CA VAL A 88 15.29 -16.80 -16.97
C VAL A 88 16.82 -16.76 -16.90
N ALA A 89 17.39 -16.17 -15.85
CA ALA A 89 18.83 -15.98 -15.73
C ALA A 89 19.58 -17.24 -15.31
N LEU A 90 18.98 -18.07 -14.44
CA LEU A 90 19.65 -19.20 -13.80
C LEU A 90 19.00 -20.55 -14.10
N GLY A 91 17.86 -20.59 -14.80
CA GLY A 91 17.13 -21.83 -15.09
C GLY A 91 16.48 -22.47 -13.87
N LEU A 92 16.25 -21.70 -12.79
CA LEU A 92 15.69 -22.23 -11.55
C LEU A 92 14.15 -22.23 -11.58
N ALA A 93 13.55 -23.34 -11.15
CA ALA A 93 12.09 -23.43 -11.00
C ALA A 93 11.59 -22.59 -9.81
N PRO A 94 10.40 -21.96 -9.89
CA PRO A 94 9.88 -21.09 -8.83
C PRO A 94 9.80 -21.77 -7.46
N GLU A 95 9.44 -23.05 -7.43
CA GLU A 95 9.30 -23.84 -6.20
C GLU A 95 10.63 -24.03 -5.47
N ALA A 96 11.75 -24.03 -6.20
CA ALA A 96 13.08 -24.11 -5.63
C ALA A 96 13.56 -22.76 -5.07
N VAL A 97 13.06 -21.66 -5.63
CA VAL A 97 13.46 -20.30 -5.25
C VAL A 97 12.57 -19.74 -4.13
N LEU A 98 11.28 -20.08 -4.11
CA LEU A 98 10.29 -19.52 -3.18
C LEU A 98 10.71 -19.63 -1.70
N PRO A 99 11.27 -20.75 -1.19
CA PRO A 99 11.75 -20.83 0.19
C PRO A 99 12.90 -19.89 0.52
N ARG A 100 13.68 -19.48 -0.50
CA ARG A 100 14.83 -18.58 -0.39
C ARG A 100 14.48 -17.13 -0.73
N LEU A 101 13.24 -16.85 -1.12
CA LEU A 101 12.79 -15.52 -1.49
C LEU A 101 12.99 -14.48 -0.35
N PRO A 102 12.80 -14.82 0.94
CA PRO A 102 13.15 -13.89 2.03
C PRO A 102 14.62 -13.47 2.03
N GLU A 103 15.56 -14.40 1.80
CA GLU A 103 17.00 -14.08 1.70
C GLU A 103 17.30 -13.16 0.51
N VAL A 104 16.61 -13.37 -0.63
CA VAL A 104 16.74 -12.52 -1.81
C VAL A 104 16.25 -11.10 -1.49
N MET A 105 15.08 -10.96 -0.88
CA MET A 105 14.50 -9.66 -0.53
C MET A 105 15.33 -8.91 0.52
N GLU A 106 15.86 -9.62 1.52
CA GLU A 106 16.80 -9.06 2.50
C GLU A 106 18.06 -8.53 1.81
N CYS A 107 18.67 -9.32 0.92
CA CYS A 107 19.84 -8.89 0.15
C CYS A 107 19.55 -7.69 -0.78
N MET A 108 18.34 -7.61 -1.36
CA MET A 108 17.90 -6.44 -2.12
C MET A 108 17.84 -5.19 -1.22
N CYS A 109 17.29 -5.33 -0.01
CA CYS A 109 17.23 -4.26 0.97
C CYS A 109 18.61 -3.80 1.43
N ASP A 110 19.50 -4.73 1.78
CA ASP A 110 20.89 -4.40 2.16
C ASP A 110 21.58 -3.58 1.09
N PHE A 111 21.48 -4.02 -0.18
CA PHE A 111 22.07 -3.31 -1.30
C PHE A 111 21.47 -1.90 -1.49
N PHE A 112 20.14 -1.79 -1.49
CA PHE A 112 19.45 -0.54 -1.81
C PHE A 112 19.52 0.48 -0.67
N CYS A 113 19.32 0.04 0.58
CA CYS A 113 19.31 0.91 1.75
C CYS A 113 20.72 1.39 2.15
N ALA A 114 21.78 0.71 1.72
CA ALA A 114 23.16 1.17 1.88
C ALA A 114 23.50 2.40 1.02
N LEU A 115 22.67 2.73 0.02
CA LEU A 115 22.84 3.93 -0.81
C LEU A 115 22.44 5.19 -0.03
N ASP A 116 23.07 6.32 -0.36
CA ASP A 116 22.53 7.62 0.03
C ASP A 116 21.22 7.92 -0.70
N ASP A 117 20.48 8.93 -0.23
CA ASP A 117 19.18 9.25 -0.81
C ASP A 117 19.27 9.70 -2.27
N ALA A 118 20.28 10.51 -2.61
CA ALA A 118 20.45 11.00 -3.97
C ALA A 118 20.66 9.86 -4.98
N ASP A 119 21.38 8.82 -4.57
CA ASP A 119 21.68 7.65 -5.38
C ASP A 119 20.52 6.66 -5.42
N ALA A 120 19.79 6.50 -4.31
CA ALA A 120 18.61 5.64 -4.23
C ALA A 120 17.47 6.12 -5.16
N ILE A 121 17.27 7.44 -5.26
CA ILE A 121 16.21 8.05 -6.07
C ILE A 121 16.72 8.72 -7.35
N ARG A 122 17.95 8.42 -7.78
CA ARG A 122 18.51 8.97 -9.01
C ARG A 122 17.59 8.64 -10.20
N GLY A 123 17.06 9.68 -10.84
CA GLY A 123 16.11 9.53 -11.95
C GLY A 123 14.68 9.19 -11.49
N MET A 124 14.32 9.51 -10.25
CA MET A 124 12.97 9.36 -9.70
C MET A 124 12.52 10.69 -9.10
N GLU A 125 11.24 11.01 -9.27
CA GLU A 125 10.62 12.20 -8.70
C GLU A 125 9.18 11.91 -8.24
N ALA A 126 8.69 12.74 -7.31
CA ALA A 126 7.27 12.72 -6.95
C ALA A 126 6.42 13.12 -8.17
N LEU A 127 5.29 12.45 -8.35
CA LEU A 127 4.32 12.85 -9.37
C LEU A 127 3.69 14.21 -9.03
N PRO A 128 3.22 14.97 -10.04
CA PRO A 128 2.55 16.25 -9.82
C PRO A 128 1.40 16.13 -8.81
N GLY A 129 1.32 17.08 -7.87
CA GLY A 129 0.25 17.14 -6.87
C GLY A 129 0.39 16.20 -5.68
N VAL A 130 1.28 15.19 -5.72
CA VAL A 130 1.45 14.21 -4.63
C VAL A 130 1.76 14.88 -3.29
N LEU A 131 2.83 15.68 -3.21
CA LEU A 131 3.23 16.28 -1.94
C LEU A 131 2.17 17.25 -1.37
N PRO A 132 1.55 18.16 -2.17
CA PRO A 132 0.41 18.95 -1.70
C PRO A 132 -0.78 18.12 -1.21
N ALA A 133 -1.20 17.10 -1.97
CA ALA A 133 -2.34 16.25 -1.62
C ALA A 133 -2.10 15.48 -0.31
N LEU A 134 -0.90 14.93 -0.13
CA LEU A 134 -0.53 14.25 1.10
C LEU A 134 -0.50 15.20 2.30
N ARG A 135 0.03 16.42 2.15
CA ARG A 135 -0.04 17.43 3.24
C ARG A 135 -1.49 17.76 3.63
N ALA A 136 -2.40 17.83 2.66
CA ALA A 136 -3.82 18.01 2.96
C ALA A 136 -4.41 16.80 3.71
N LEU A 137 -4.09 15.57 3.30
CA LEU A 137 -4.49 14.36 4.02
C LEU A 137 -3.91 14.27 5.44
N ALA A 138 -2.72 14.83 5.67
CA ALA A 138 -2.11 14.84 7.00
C ALA A 138 -2.95 15.57 8.04
N GLU A 139 -3.77 16.55 7.63
CA GLU A 139 -4.75 17.21 8.53
C GLU A 139 -5.81 16.23 9.02
N GLU A 140 -6.35 15.40 8.12
CA GLU A 140 -7.38 14.40 8.44
C GLU A 140 -6.83 13.23 9.26
N VAL A 141 -5.58 12.84 9.00
CA VAL A 141 -4.86 11.87 9.82
C VAL A 141 -4.67 12.39 11.24
N ARG A 142 -4.29 13.67 11.41
CA ARG A 142 -4.19 14.32 12.72
C ARG A 142 -5.54 14.48 13.42
N ALA A 143 -6.62 14.69 12.67
CA ALA A 143 -7.99 14.69 13.21
C ALA A 143 -8.43 13.31 13.74
N GLY A 144 -7.70 12.23 13.43
CA GLY A 144 -7.82 10.94 14.11
C GLY A 144 -9.00 10.09 13.68
N ARG A 145 -9.44 10.22 12.42
CA ARG A 145 -10.42 9.33 11.76
C ARG A 145 -9.91 8.67 10.48
N VAL A 146 -8.75 9.10 10.01
CA VAL A 146 -8.11 8.57 8.80
C VAL A 146 -6.75 7.99 9.18
N LEU A 147 -6.43 6.83 8.60
CA LEU A 147 -5.08 6.30 8.56
C LEU A 147 -4.64 6.28 7.10
N CYS A 148 -3.37 6.61 6.85
CA CYS A 148 -2.77 6.44 5.54
C CYS A 148 -1.62 5.44 5.63
N GLY A 149 -1.49 4.57 4.63
CA GLY A 149 -0.41 3.59 4.54
C GLY A 149 0.03 3.35 3.10
N LEU A 150 0.99 2.46 2.93
CA LEU A 150 1.46 2.02 1.61
C LEU A 150 0.94 0.62 1.32
N VAL A 151 0.54 0.39 0.08
CA VAL A 151 0.36 -0.96 -0.45
C VAL A 151 1.11 -1.04 -1.75
N THR A 152 2.20 -1.80 -1.80
CA THR A 152 3.12 -1.81 -2.94
C THR A 152 3.76 -3.17 -3.16
N GLY A 153 4.09 -3.45 -4.42
CA GLY A 153 4.87 -4.62 -4.81
C GLY A 153 6.32 -4.57 -4.33
N ASN A 154 6.81 -3.40 -3.92
CA ASN A 154 8.19 -3.23 -3.48
C ASN A 154 8.43 -3.87 -2.11
N VAL A 155 9.62 -4.43 -1.90
CA VAL A 155 10.09 -4.82 -0.57
C VAL A 155 10.06 -3.61 0.38
N GLU A 156 9.63 -3.82 1.63
CA GLU A 156 9.31 -2.74 2.57
C GLU A 156 10.46 -1.74 2.78
N GLY A 157 11.69 -2.21 2.98
CA GLY A 157 12.84 -1.31 3.19
C GLY A 157 13.12 -0.40 1.99
N ILE A 158 12.97 -0.93 0.78
CA ILE A 158 13.11 -0.16 -0.47
C ILE A 158 11.98 0.87 -0.58
N ALA A 159 10.73 0.48 -0.31
CA ALA A 159 9.59 1.38 -0.34
C ALA A 159 9.78 2.55 0.65
N ARG A 160 10.17 2.26 1.89
CA ARG A 160 10.45 3.27 2.93
C ARG A 160 11.56 4.22 2.50
N LYS A 161 12.68 3.70 1.98
CA LYS A 161 13.81 4.52 1.48
C LYS A 161 13.35 5.46 0.37
N LYS A 162 12.60 4.96 -0.63
CA LYS A 162 12.03 5.80 -1.71
C LYS A 162 11.17 6.94 -1.13
N MET A 163 10.27 6.62 -0.21
CA MET A 163 9.36 7.61 0.38
C MET A 163 10.09 8.66 1.21
N ARG A 164 11.11 8.25 1.98
CA ARG A 164 11.96 9.15 2.75
C ARG A 164 12.72 10.10 1.83
N ALA A 165 13.44 9.55 0.86
CA ALA A 165 14.30 10.28 -0.05
C ALA A 165 13.54 11.29 -0.93
N ILE A 166 12.30 10.98 -1.33
CA ILE A 166 11.43 11.87 -2.11
C ILE A 166 10.71 12.92 -1.23
N GLY A 167 10.72 12.73 0.09
CA GLY A 167 10.05 13.62 1.03
C GLY A 167 8.56 13.34 1.23
N VAL A 168 8.06 12.17 0.80
CA VAL A 168 6.69 11.72 1.07
C VAL A 168 6.48 11.54 2.58
N THR A 169 7.44 10.90 3.28
CA THR A 169 7.36 10.70 4.73
C THR A 169 7.26 12.02 5.49
N ALA A 170 7.99 13.06 5.03
CA ALA A 170 8.01 14.38 5.65
C ALA A 170 6.67 15.14 5.56
N THR A 171 5.70 14.67 4.77
CA THR A 171 4.36 15.26 4.71
C THR A 171 3.54 15.02 5.97
N GLY A 172 3.90 13.99 6.77
CA GLY A 172 3.14 13.57 7.96
C GLY A 172 1.82 12.86 7.65
N ALA A 173 1.56 12.54 6.38
CA ALA A 173 0.35 11.84 5.97
C ALA A 173 0.38 10.35 6.35
N LEU A 174 1.53 9.69 6.15
CA LEU A 174 1.65 8.25 6.38
C LEU A 174 1.63 7.95 7.87
N SER A 175 0.73 7.05 8.27
CA SER A 175 0.60 6.61 9.66
C SER A 175 1.74 5.67 10.03
N PRO A 176 2.26 5.74 11.26
CA PRO A 176 3.28 4.80 11.72
C PRO A 176 2.70 3.39 11.84
N PRO A 177 3.53 2.34 11.74
CA PRO A 177 3.08 0.98 11.98
C PRO A 177 2.77 0.77 13.47
N HIS A 178 2.16 -0.37 13.79
CA HIS A 178 2.06 -0.85 15.16
C HIS A 178 3.41 -1.44 15.62
N ASP A 179 3.83 -1.20 16.87
CA ASP A 179 5.16 -1.58 17.41
C ASP A 179 5.53 -3.07 17.25
N GLY A 180 4.53 -3.94 17.08
CA GLY A 180 4.73 -5.37 16.78
C GLY A 180 5.15 -5.70 15.34
N PHE A 181 5.26 -4.71 14.45
CA PHE A 181 5.71 -4.89 13.07
C PHE A 181 6.97 -4.06 12.83
N ALA A 182 8.13 -4.71 12.88
CA ALA A 182 9.42 -4.08 12.69
C ALA A 182 10.09 -4.61 11.41
N CYS A 183 10.25 -3.71 10.44
CA CYS A 183 11.27 -3.85 9.40
C CYS A 183 12.50 -3.07 9.88
N PRO A 184 13.70 -3.69 9.88
CA PRO A 184 14.91 -3.07 10.43
C PRO A 184 15.45 -1.93 9.56
N TYR A 185 15.00 -1.85 8.30
CA TYR A 185 15.42 -0.83 7.35
C TYR A 185 14.60 0.45 7.50
N GLU A 186 15.30 1.58 7.47
CA GLU A 186 14.72 2.94 7.52
C GLU A 186 13.72 3.13 8.69
N PRO A 187 14.16 2.94 9.95
CA PRO A 187 13.26 2.99 11.11
C PRO A 187 12.64 4.38 11.34
N ASP A 188 13.30 5.44 10.90
CA ASP A 188 12.81 6.82 10.91
C ASP A 188 11.72 7.09 9.85
N ALA A 189 11.59 6.19 8.87
CA ALA A 189 10.56 6.21 7.83
C ALA A 189 9.63 5.00 7.93
N ALA A 190 9.46 4.44 9.13
CA ALA A 190 8.53 3.34 9.35
C ALA A 190 7.08 3.78 9.09
N VAL A 191 6.37 3.02 8.25
CA VAL A 191 4.99 3.33 7.86
C VAL A 191 4.09 2.10 7.89
N LEU A 192 2.81 2.31 8.18
CA LEU A 192 1.76 1.32 8.05
C LEU A 192 1.63 0.88 6.58
N GLY A 193 1.48 -0.42 6.33
CA GLY A 193 1.27 -0.89 4.96
C GLY A 193 1.22 -2.39 4.78
N GLY A 194 1.13 -2.79 3.50
CA GLY A 194 1.34 -4.14 2.98
C GLY A 194 2.34 -4.08 1.82
N PHE A 195 3.39 -4.87 1.89
CA PHE A 195 4.58 -4.72 1.05
C PHE A 195 4.88 -6.00 0.27
N GLY A 196 5.74 -5.90 -0.74
CA GLY A 196 6.25 -7.04 -1.51
C GLY A 196 6.90 -8.13 -0.67
N SER A 197 7.44 -7.75 0.49
CA SER A 197 8.02 -8.65 1.48
C SER A 197 7.01 -9.42 2.33
N ASP A 198 5.74 -9.01 2.32
CA ASP A 198 4.73 -9.62 3.19
C ASP A 198 4.08 -10.86 2.56
N PHE A 199 3.99 -10.91 1.23
CA PHE A 199 3.31 -11.99 0.52
C PHE A 199 3.81 -12.13 -0.92
N CYS A 200 3.99 -13.37 -1.36
CA CYS A 200 4.18 -13.74 -2.76
C CYS A 200 3.52 -15.10 -3.00
N SER A 201 2.63 -15.20 -3.99
CA SER A 201 1.95 -16.46 -4.30
C SER A 201 2.87 -17.52 -4.91
N GLY A 202 3.99 -17.10 -5.51
CA GLY A 202 4.87 -17.97 -6.29
C GLY A 202 4.35 -18.31 -7.69
N ASP A 203 3.13 -17.88 -8.03
CA ASP A 203 2.48 -18.20 -9.31
C ASP A 203 2.90 -17.20 -10.39
N ILE A 204 4.02 -17.50 -11.05
CA ILE A 204 4.57 -16.67 -12.12
C ILE A 204 4.07 -17.04 -13.51
N ASP A 205 3.20 -18.05 -13.62
CA ASP A 205 2.68 -18.56 -14.88
C ASP A 205 1.23 -18.13 -15.15
N ASP A 206 0.47 -17.78 -14.11
CA ASP A 206 -0.86 -17.18 -14.26
C ASP A 206 -0.85 -15.66 -14.06
N ALA A 207 -0.66 -14.94 -15.16
CA ALA A 207 -0.71 -13.47 -15.17
C ALA A 207 -2.08 -12.91 -14.70
N SER A 208 -3.17 -13.66 -14.86
CA SER A 208 -4.50 -13.23 -14.43
C SER A 208 -4.62 -13.16 -12.91
N ARG A 209 -3.74 -13.82 -12.17
CA ARG A 209 -3.76 -13.90 -10.71
C ARG A 209 -2.81 -12.92 -10.01
N GLN A 210 -1.96 -12.21 -10.74
CA GLN A 210 -0.95 -11.33 -10.13
C GLN A 210 -1.55 -10.24 -9.22
N HIS A 211 -2.74 -9.73 -9.58
CA HIS A 211 -3.45 -8.75 -8.75
C HIS A 211 -3.89 -9.32 -7.38
N LEU A 212 -3.93 -10.64 -7.20
CA LEU A 212 -4.31 -11.27 -5.94
C LEU A 212 -3.21 -11.15 -4.88
N ASP A 213 -1.93 -11.09 -5.26
CA ASP A 213 -0.83 -10.78 -4.34
C ASP A 213 -1.02 -9.37 -3.77
N ARG A 214 -1.35 -8.42 -4.65
CA ARG A 214 -1.68 -7.05 -4.28
C ARG A 214 -2.92 -6.98 -3.38
N ALA A 215 -3.95 -7.77 -3.66
CA ALA A 215 -5.14 -7.87 -2.81
C ALA A 215 -4.80 -8.38 -1.39
N GLU A 216 -3.91 -9.37 -1.29
CA GLU A 216 -3.43 -9.85 0.01
C GLU A 216 -2.64 -8.77 0.76
N GLN A 217 -1.83 -7.95 0.07
CA GLN A 217 -1.15 -6.80 0.68
C GLN A 217 -2.14 -5.76 1.22
N ILE A 218 -3.24 -5.46 0.50
CA ILE A 218 -4.33 -4.60 1.03
C ILE A 218 -4.93 -5.21 2.31
N ALA A 219 -5.17 -6.51 2.31
CA ALA A 219 -5.70 -7.22 3.47
C ALA A 219 -4.73 -7.17 4.67
N ILE A 220 -3.43 -7.36 4.44
CA ILE A 220 -2.37 -7.23 5.45
C ILE A 220 -2.33 -5.81 6.03
N ALA A 221 -2.33 -4.78 5.17
CA ALA A 221 -2.38 -3.38 5.60
C ALA A 221 -3.61 -3.10 6.48
N THR A 222 -4.76 -3.63 6.10
CA THR A 222 -6.02 -3.50 6.86
C THR A 222 -5.95 -4.18 8.22
N ARG A 223 -5.39 -5.40 8.30
CA ARG A 223 -5.19 -6.11 9.58
C ARG A 223 -4.24 -5.33 10.50
N ARG A 224 -3.14 -4.80 9.95
CA ARG A 224 -2.18 -3.95 10.68
C ARG A 224 -2.82 -2.65 11.17
N ALA A 225 -3.68 -2.03 10.36
CA ALA A 225 -4.41 -0.83 10.74
C ALA A 225 -5.36 -1.08 11.92
N ASN A 226 -6.14 -2.17 11.88
CA ASN A 226 -6.99 -2.56 13.01
C ASN A 226 -6.17 -2.84 14.28
N ALA A 227 -5.03 -3.54 14.16
CA ALA A 227 -4.13 -3.78 15.30
C ALA A 227 -3.63 -2.45 15.91
N LEU A 228 -3.23 -1.48 15.08
CA LEU A 228 -2.83 -0.15 15.52
C LEU A 228 -3.96 0.58 16.27
N LEU A 229 -5.19 0.53 15.76
CA LEU A 229 -6.35 1.16 16.40
C LEU A 229 -6.65 0.54 17.77
N HIS A 230 -6.64 -0.79 17.86
CA HIS A 230 -6.84 -1.48 19.14
C HIS A 230 -5.75 -1.15 20.15
N HIS A 231 -4.49 -1.08 19.72
CA HIS A 231 -3.37 -0.69 20.58
C HIS A 231 -3.55 0.73 21.12
N ARG A 232 -3.85 1.71 20.26
CA ARG A 232 -4.10 3.12 20.66
C ARG A 232 -5.25 3.23 21.65
N SER A 233 -6.36 2.51 21.43
CA SER A 233 -7.48 2.52 22.35
C SER A 233 -7.14 1.91 23.72
N ARG A 234 -6.37 0.82 23.75
CA ARG A 234 -5.92 0.21 25.01
C ARG A 234 -4.97 1.14 25.78
N ALA A 235 -4.02 1.77 25.10
CA ALA A 235 -3.11 2.74 25.70
C ALA A 235 -3.87 3.93 26.31
N ASN A 236 -4.85 4.47 25.59
CA ASN A 236 -5.71 5.56 26.09
C ASN A 236 -6.53 5.13 27.31
N ALA A 237 -7.12 3.92 27.30
CA ALA A 237 -7.89 3.39 28.42
C ALA A 237 -7.04 3.17 29.69
N ILE A 238 -5.75 2.83 29.53
CA ILE A 238 -4.82 2.73 30.66
C ILE A 238 -4.49 4.13 31.19
N ALA A 239 -4.21 5.10 30.32
CA ALA A 239 -3.88 6.46 30.73
C ALA A 239 -5.03 7.14 31.49
N THR A 240 -6.29 6.98 31.02
CA THR A 240 -7.46 7.59 31.68
C THR A 240 -7.76 6.98 33.06
N ARG A 241 -7.51 5.67 33.27
CA ARG A 241 -7.68 5.03 34.58
C ARG A 241 -6.72 5.54 35.66
N HIS A 242 -5.55 6.05 35.26
CA HIS A 242 -4.58 6.63 36.19
C HIS A 242 -4.87 8.11 36.52
N SER A 243 -5.74 8.76 35.74
CA SER A 243 -6.18 10.15 35.95
C SER A 243 -7.56 10.17 36.60
N ALA A 244 -7.65 9.75 37.87
CA ALA A 244 -8.90 9.66 38.61
C ALA A 244 -9.55 11.05 38.81
N THR A 245 -10.40 11.50 37.89
CA THR A 245 -11.49 12.50 38.09
C THR A 245 -12.20 12.86 36.77
N THR A 246 -12.66 11.89 35.98
CA THR A 246 -13.53 12.25 34.83
C THR A 246 -14.55 11.18 34.49
N THR A 247 -15.76 11.67 34.24
CA THR A 247 -16.97 10.95 33.87
C THR A 247 -16.76 10.06 32.65
N ALA A 248 -17.15 8.80 32.79
CA ALA A 248 -17.02 7.76 31.78
C ALA A 248 -18.03 7.96 30.65
N ASP A 249 -17.74 8.87 29.70
CA ASP A 249 -18.43 8.95 28.39
C ASP A 249 -17.67 8.16 27.30
N GLY A 250 -16.94 7.13 27.71
CA GLY A 250 -16.33 6.18 26.79
C GLY A 250 -17.38 5.20 26.30
N ASP A 251 -18.04 5.53 25.17
CA ASP A 251 -18.79 4.58 24.37
C ASP A 251 -17.93 3.31 24.21
N GLY A 252 -18.36 2.19 24.80
CA GLY A 252 -17.55 0.97 25.01
C GLY A 252 -17.22 0.20 23.74
N THR A 253 -17.10 0.91 22.62
CA THR A 253 -16.97 0.34 21.29
C THR A 253 -15.52 0.26 20.86
N SER A 254 -15.14 -0.90 20.32
CA SER A 254 -13.80 -1.07 19.78
C SER A 254 -13.70 -0.30 18.45
N PRO A 255 -12.66 0.54 18.25
CA PRO A 255 -12.45 1.20 16.99
C PRO A 255 -12.25 0.16 15.89
N GLN A 256 -12.73 0.46 14.69
CA GLN A 256 -12.64 -0.47 13.57
C GLN A 256 -12.57 0.27 12.24
N ILE A 257 -11.80 -0.30 11.30
CA ILE A 257 -11.81 0.12 9.91
C ILE A 257 -13.16 -0.26 9.30
N THR A 258 -13.91 0.73 8.82
CA THR A 258 -15.20 0.51 8.13
C THR A 258 -15.09 0.81 6.64
N ARG A 259 -14.01 1.47 6.22
CA ARG A 259 -13.75 1.80 4.83
C ARG A 259 -12.27 1.69 4.51
N VAL A 260 -11.95 1.08 3.38
CA VAL A 260 -10.58 1.01 2.84
C VAL A 260 -10.58 1.58 1.44
N VAL A 261 -9.72 2.55 1.17
CA VAL A 261 -9.50 3.10 -0.17
C VAL A 261 -8.10 2.71 -0.63
N HIS A 262 -8.01 2.11 -1.81
CA HIS A 262 -6.73 1.89 -2.47
C HIS A 262 -6.57 2.87 -3.63
N VAL A 263 -5.42 3.56 -3.64
CA VAL A 263 -5.04 4.52 -4.68
C VAL A 263 -3.90 3.90 -5.48
N GLY A 264 -4.09 3.75 -6.80
CA GLY A 264 -3.16 3.06 -7.68
C GLY A 264 -3.33 3.47 -9.15
N ASP A 265 -2.30 3.29 -9.97
CA ASP A 265 -2.28 3.69 -11.38
C ASP A 265 -2.35 2.51 -12.35
N ALA A 266 -2.22 1.28 -11.86
CA ALA A 266 -2.16 0.09 -12.69
C ALA A 266 -3.49 -0.71 -12.68
N PRO A 267 -3.75 -1.49 -13.75
CA PRO A 267 -4.82 -2.49 -13.74
C PRO A 267 -4.78 -3.42 -12.53
N THR A 268 -3.58 -3.80 -12.07
CA THR A 268 -3.40 -4.69 -10.92
C THR A 268 -3.90 -4.06 -9.62
N ASP A 269 -3.77 -2.75 -9.42
CA ASP A 269 -4.28 -2.05 -8.24
C ASP A 269 -5.82 -2.00 -8.24
N VAL A 270 -6.42 -1.69 -9.40
CA VAL A 270 -7.88 -1.64 -9.57
C VAL A 270 -8.49 -3.02 -9.33
N LEU A 271 -7.92 -4.06 -9.96
CA LEU A 271 -8.38 -5.43 -9.81
C LEU A 271 -8.17 -5.96 -8.38
N ALA A 272 -7.07 -5.59 -7.72
CA ALA A 272 -6.81 -5.97 -6.34
C ALA A 272 -7.83 -5.38 -5.37
N ALA A 273 -8.11 -4.07 -5.49
CA ALA A 273 -9.12 -3.40 -4.67
C ALA A 273 -10.51 -3.99 -4.91
N ARG A 274 -10.85 -4.27 -6.16
CA ARG A 274 -12.11 -4.90 -6.53
C ARG A 274 -12.23 -6.32 -5.98
N ALA A 275 -11.18 -7.13 -6.07
CA ALA A 275 -11.14 -8.48 -5.48
C ALA A 275 -11.35 -8.42 -3.96
N CYS A 276 -10.76 -7.45 -3.26
CA CYS A 276 -11.01 -7.23 -1.83
C CYS A 276 -12.50 -6.95 -1.52
N ALA A 277 -13.18 -6.21 -2.39
CA ALA A 277 -14.60 -5.88 -2.25
C ALA A 277 -15.51 -7.09 -2.54
N GLU A 278 -15.22 -7.82 -3.61
CA GLU A 278 -16.05 -8.93 -4.09
C GLU A 278 -15.90 -10.19 -3.22
N ASP A 279 -14.67 -10.48 -2.78
CA ASP A 279 -14.36 -11.67 -1.97
C ASP A 279 -14.65 -11.44 -0.47
N GLY A 280 -14.93 -10.20 -0.04
CA GLY A 280 -15.11 -9.85 1.38
C GLY A 280 -13.83 -10.02 2.22
N ARG A 281 -12.65 -9.89 1.60
CA ARG A 281 -11.33 -10.15 2.23
C ARG A 281 -11.05 -9.29 3.46
N LEU A 282 -11.67 -8.11 3.53
CA LEU A 282 -11.40 -7.12 4.58
C LEU A 282 -12.33 -7.27 5.80
N GLY A 283 -13.27 -8.23 5.75
CA GLY A 283 -14.27 -8.45 6.79
C GLY A 283 -15.64 -7.88 6.44
N ALA A 284 -16.67 -8.38 7.13
CA ALA A 284 -18.04 -7.96 6.89
C ALA A 284 -18.26 -6.48 7.24
N GLY A 285 -18.97 -5.75 6.36
CA GLY A 285 -19.32 -4.35 6.57
C GLY A 285 -18.21 -3.35 6.22
N VAL A 286 -17.05 -3.79 5.72
CA VAL A 286 -16.02 -2.90 5.21
C VAL A 286 -16.34 -2.51 3.77
N VAL A 287 -16.52 -1.21 3.52
CA VAL A 287 -16.66 -0.66 2.17
C VAL A 287 -15.29 -0.52 1.54
N VAL A 288 -15.12 -0.97 0.30
CA VAL A 288 -13.87 -0.82 -0.44
C VAL A 288 -14.04 0.26 -1.50
N GLY A 289 -13.22 1.30 -1.42
CA GLY A 289 -13.08 2.30 -2.46
C GLY A 289 -11.81 2.08 -3.28
N CYS A 290 -11.82 2.59 -4.51
CA CYS A 290 -10.63 2.67 -5.34
C CYS A 290 -10.56 4.05 -5.99
N VAL A 291 -9.39 4.67 -5.93
CA VAL A 291 -9.09 5.87 -6.71
C VAL A 291 -8.02 5.51 -7.72
N ALA A 292 -8.46 5.14 -8.92
CA ALA A 292 -7.58 4.82 -10.02
C ALA A 292 -7.02 6.11 -10.64
N VAL A 293 -5.70 6.24 -10.74
CA VAL A 293 -5.06 7.48 -11.20
C VAL A 293 -4.42 7.30 -12.58
N GLY A 294 -4.76 8.18 -13.52
CA GLY A 294 -4.26 8.14 -14.90
C GLY A 294 -2.81 8.64 -15.08
N THR A 295 -2.02 8.68 -14.00
CA THR A 295 -0.62 9.13 -14.01
C THR A 295 0.36 8.04 -14.44
N GLY A 296 -0.12 6.80 -14.47
CA GLY A 296 0.61 5.61 -14.87
C GLY A 296 0.72 5.41 -16.37
N ARG A 297 0.96 4.15 -16.75
CA ARG A 297 0.98 3.73 -18.16
C ARG A 297 -0.40 3.43 -18.73
N CYS A 298 -1.40 3.27 -17.88
CA CYS A 298 -2.76 2.92 -18.29
C CYS A 298 -3.61 4.18 -18.45
N ALA A 299 -4.35 4.26 -19.56
CA ALA A 299 -5.30 5.35 -19.77
C ALA A 299 -6.43 5.26 -18.74
N SER A 300 -6.90 6.43 -18.27
CA SER A 300 -8.01 6.54 -17.31
C SER A 300 -9.26 5.79 -17.76
N ASP A 301 -9.60 5.81 -19.04
CA ASP A 301 -10.79 5.11 -19.56
C ASP A 301 -10.70 3.60 -19.36
N ALA A 302 -9.52 3.01 -19.60
CA ALA A 302 -9.30 1.58 -19.37
C ALA A 302 -9.35 1.24 -17.87
N LEU A 303 -8.80 2.09 -17.01
CA LEU A 303 -8.91 1.92 -15.55
C LEU A 303 -10.36 2.00 -15.08
N ARG A 304 -11.16 2.92 -15.65
CA ARG A 304 -12.57 3.09 -15.34
C ARG A 304 -13.40 1.87 -15.78
N GLU A 305 -13.11 1.34 -16.96
CA GLU A 305 -13.74 0.10 -17.46
C GLU A 305 -13.46 -1.09 -16.54
N LEU A 306 -12.20 -1.27 -16.12
CA LEU A 306 -11.80 -2.33 -15.18
C LEU A 306 -12.47 -2.20 -13.81
N ALA A 307 -12.56 -0.97 -13.29
CA ALA A 307 -13.17 -0.69 -11.99
C ALA A 307 -14.67 -1.01 -11.97
N GLY A 308 -15.36 -0.84 -13.09
CA GLY A 308 -16.79 -1.11 -13.21
C GLY A 308 -17.67 -0.15 -12.40
N PRO A 309 -18.98 -0.41 -12.31
CA PRO A 309 -19.93 0.47 -11.63
C PRO A 309 -19.83 0.35 -10.10
N ALA A 310 -20.13 1.45 -9.41
CA ALA A 310 -20.25 1.47 -7.95
C ALA A 310 -21.36 0.54 -7.44
N ARG A 311 -21.16 -0.03 -6.25
CA ARG A 311 -22.13 -0.87 -5.54
C ARG A 311 -22.26 -0.37 -4.10
N ALA A 312 -23.44 0.15 -3.76
CA ALA A 312 -23.70 0.76 -2.46
C ALA A 312 -23.31 -0.17 -1.29
N GLY A 313 -22.50 0.35 -0.37
CA GLY A 313 -22.04 -0.38 0.82
C GLY A 313 -21.02 -1.47 0.56
N VAL A 314 -20.48 -1.59 -0.67
CA VAL A 314 -19.50 -2.64 -1.02
C VAL A 314 -18.32 -2.05 -1.79
N TRP A 315 -18.59 -1.31 -2.88
CA TRP A 315 -17.57 -0.89 -3.85
C TRP A 315 -17.79 0.56 -4.32
N GLU A 316 -16.76 1.40 -4.18
CA GLU A 316 -16.78 2.83 -4.53
C GLU A 316 -15.60 3.20 -5.45
N PRO A 317 -15.70 2.91 -6.77
CA PRO A 317 -14.67 3.23 -7.73
C PRO A 317 -14.73 4.68 -8.19
N HIS A 318 -13.56 5.31 -8.28
CA HIS A 318 -13.34 6.62 -8.87
C HIS A 318 -12.11 6.57 -9.78
N THR A 319 -12.09 7.40 -10.81
CA THR A 319 -10.94 7.52 -11.73
C THR A 319 -10.59 8.97 -11.93
N LEU A 320 -9.31 9.32 -11.76
CA LEU A 320 -8.81 10.68 -11.84
C LEU A 320 -7.72 10.79 -12.91
N GLU A 321 -7.99 11.55 -13.96
CA GLU A 321 -7.03 11.77 -15.05
C GLU A 321 -5.76 12.49 -14.59
N ARG A 322 -5.91 13.43 -13.65
CA ARG A 322 -4.81 14.21 -13.08
C ARG A 322 -4.14 13.54 -11.87
N GLY A 323 -4.56 12.32 -11.53
CA GLY A 323 -4.14 11.63 -10.32
C GLY A 323 -4.29 12.48 -9.06
N LEU A 324 -3.25 12.51 -8.21
CA LEU A 324 -3.29 13.26 -6.94
C LEU A 324 -3.25 14.79 -7.15
N ALA A 325 -2.97 15.28 -8.35
CA ALA A 325 -3.10 16.70 -8.65
C ALA A 325 -4.55 17.14 -8.87
N ASP A 326 -5.51 16.21 -8.93
CA ASP A 326 -6.92 16.53 -9.06
C ASP A 326 -7.45 17.21 -7.78
N PRO A 327 -8.17 18.35 -7.89
CA PRO A 327 -8.69 19.07 -6.71
C PRO A 327 -9.68 18.24 -5.88
N ASP A 328 -10.34 17.25 -6.48
CA ASP A 328 -11.31 16.41 -5.80
C ASP A 328 -10.70 15.15 -5.17
N PHE A 329 -9.40 14.90 -5.38
CA PHE A 329 -8.72 13.70 -4.88
C PHE A 329 -8.96 13.46 -3.38
N VAL A 330 -8.70 14.46 -2.53
CA VAL A 330 -8.85 14.32 -1.07
C VAL A 330 -10.30 14.03 -0.71
N ARG A 331 -11.26 14.70 -1.34
CA ARG A 331 -12.69 14.50 -1.08
C ARG A 331 -13.11 13.06 -1.42
N LEU A 332 -12.73 12.58 -2.60
CA LEU A 332 -13.04 11.23 -3.07
C LEU A 332 -12.37 10.15 -2.21
N ALA A 333 -11.11 10.35 -1.84
CA ALA A 333 -10.39 9.45 -0.95
C ALA A 333 -11.07 9.33 0.44
N LEU A 334 -11.71 10.41 0.90
CA LEU A 334 -12.50 10.44 2.13
C LEU A 334 -13.94 9.93 1.97
N GLY A 335 -14.38 9.60 0.74
CA GLY A 335 -15.75 9.17 0.45
C GLY A 335 -16.76 10.30 0.46
N LEU A 336 -16.31 11.55 0.32
CA LEU A 336 -17.18 12.70 0.23
C LEU A 336 -17.72 12.83 -1.19
N VAL A 337 -19.04 12.96 -1.32
CA VAL A 337 -19.70 13.20 -2.61
C VAL A 337 -19.18 14.52 -3.19
N VAL A 338 -18.71 14.46 -4.43
CA VAL A 338 -18.41 15.65 -5.24
C VAL A 338 -19.74 16.08 -5.86
N GLY A 339 -20.20 17.29 -5.54
CA GLY A 339 -21.40 17.84 -6.18
C GLY A 339 -21.09 18.08 -7.65
N GLY A 340 -21.86 17.45 -8.54
CA GLY A 340 -21.80 17.71 -9.98
C GLY A 340 -22.47 19.03 -10.36
#